data_AF-A0A2S8F3K2-F1
#
_entry.id   AF-A0A2S8F3K2-F1
#
_cell.length_a   1.000
_cell.length_b   1.000
_cell.length_c   1.000
_cell.angle_alpha   90.00
_cell.angle_beta   90.00
_cell.angle_gamma   90.00
#
_symmetry.space_group_name_H-M   'P 1'
#
loop_
_entity.id
_entity.type
_entity.pdbx_description
1 polymer ?
#
loop_
_entity_poly.entity_id
_entity_poly.type
_entity_poly.pdbx_seq_one_letter_code
_entity_poly.pdbx_strand_id
1 'polypeptide(L)'
;MSKFRFRLETYLRLKIAARDQCRAELAEVLRAEEQLKEHQAGIESDIQDQHSYIRGLTQVGSLNVDLITASQREVMFLKALQVEKQQLMLKLRPHIQQRQQALIDADHEVRTLERLKEQKHEQHLKWEAAVEAKQMDEIALSGFMRKGD
;
A
#
# COMPACT_ATOMS: atom_id res chain seq x y z
N MET A 1 -32.43 26.37 1.81
CA MET A 1 -31.57 25.21 1.48
C MET A 1 -30.56 25.00 2.60
N SER A 2 -30.76 23.97 3.40
CA SER A 2 -29.83 23.62 4.47
C SER A 2 -28.68 22.81 3.88
N LYS A 3 -27.43 23.22 4.10
CA LYS A 3 -26.28 22.43 3.63
C LYS A 3 -26.30 21.04 4.28
N PHE A 4 -26.21 19.98 3.47
CA PHE A 4 -26.07 18.62 3.96
C PHE A 4 -24.84 18.49 4.88
N ARG A 5 -25.03 17.91 6.07
CA ARG A 5 -23.93 17.61 7.01
C ARG A 5 -23.94 16.14 7.35
N PHE A 6 -22.87 15.45 7.01
CA PHE A 6 -22.71 14.05 7.36
C PHE A 6 -22.24 13.92 8.82
N ARG A 7 -23.07 13.31 9.67
CA ARG A 7 -22.79 13.22 11.12
C ARG A 7 -21.48 12.50 11.45
N LEU A 8 -21.04 11.56 10.60
CA LEU A 8 -19.82 10.78 10.79
C LEU A 8 -18.63 11.31 9.99
N GLU A 9 -18.65 12.57 9.56
CA GLU A 9 -17.59 13.13 8.71
C GLU A 9 -16.23 13.20 9.41
N THR A 10 -16.19 13.49 10.70
CA THR A 10 -14.94 13.45 11.49
C THR A 10 -14.42 12.01 11.62
N TYR A 11 -15.32 11.05 11.80
CA TYR A 11 -14.97 9.64 11.91
C TYR A 11 -14.43 9.08 10.58
N LEU A 12 -15.06 9.45 9.45
CA LEU A 12 -14.57 9.12 8.11
C LEU A 12 -13.16 9.68 7.88
N ARG A 13 -12.91 10.95 8.26
CA ARG A 13 -11.57 11.55 8.17
C ARG A 13 -10.52 10.79 8.99
N LEU A 14 -10.87 10.37 10.21
CA LEU A 14 -9.98 9.57 11.05
C LEU A 14 -9.68 8.20 10.43
N LYS A 15 -10.67 7.55 9.80
CA LYS A 15 -10.47 6.27 9.11
C LYS A 15 -9.62 6.40 7.84
N ILE A 16 -9.79 7.49 7.08
CA ILE A 16 -8.92 7.81 5.94
C ILE A 16 -7.47 7.98 6.41
N ALA A 17 -7.24 8.74 7.49
CA ALA A 17 -5.90 8.91 8.05
C ALA A 17 -5.29 7.58 8.52
N ALA A 18 -6.08 6.73 9.17
CA ALA A 18 -5.63 5.40 9.60
C ALA A 18 -5.25 4.51 8.40
N ARG A 19 -6.05 4.51 7.33
CA ARG A 19 -5.70 3.82 6.08
C ARG A 19 -4.40 4.34 5.49
N ASP A 20 -4.23 5.66 5.43
CA ASP A 20 -3.04 6.27 4.84
C ASP A 20 -1.79 5.95 5.69
N GLN A 21 -1.93 5.84 7.01
CA GLN A 21 -0.89 5.31 7.89
C GLN A 21 -0.54 3.85 7.56
N CYS A 22 -1.53 2.96 7.40
CA CYS A 22 -1.27 1.56 6.99
C CYS A 22 -0.57 1.47 5.64
N ARG A 23 -0.88 2.37 4.69
CA ARG A 23 -0.18 2.46 3.39
C ARG A 23 1.28 2.86 3.56
N ALA A 24 1.56 3.84 4.41
CA ALA A 24 2.93 4.27 4.69
C ALA A 24 3.75 3.14 5.32
N GLU A 25 3.20 2.45 6.31
CA GLU A 25 3.83 1.32 6.98
C GLU A 25 4.09 0.14 6.02
N LEU A 26 3.15 -0.16 5.13
CA LEU A 26 3.35 -1.19 4.11
C LEU A 26 4.47 -0.78 3.15
N ALA A 27 4.52 0.48 2.71
CA ALA A 27 5.55 0.99 1.82
C ALA A 27 6.95 0.92 2.45
N GLU A 28 7.08 1.17 3.76
CA GLU A 28 8.33 1.01 4.49
C GLU A 28 8.83 -0.44 4.46
N VAL A 29 7.96 -1.40 4.76
CA VAL A 29 8.35 -2.81 4.77
C VAL A 29 8.67 -3.33 3.37
N LEU A 30 7.93 -2.89 2.35
CA LEU A 30 8.24 -3.25 0.96
C LEU A 30 9.57 -2.66 0.50
N ARG A 31 9.92 -1.45 0.91
CA ARG A 31 11.26 -0.87 0.65
C ARG A 31 12.36 -1.70 1.30
N ALA A 32 12.16 -2.15 2.53
CA ALA A 32 13.12 -3.03 3.21
C ALA A 32 13.25 -4.40 2.50
N GLU A 33 12.15 -4.94 1.98
CA GLU A 33 12.17 -6.17 1.17
C GLU A 33 12.98 -5.97 -0.12
N GLU A 34 12.77 -4.85 -0.82
CA GLU A 34 13.49 -4.56 -2.06
C GLU A 34 14.99 -4.40 -1.81
N GLN A 35 15.39 -3.66 -0.78
CA GLN A 35 16.79 -3.55 -0.38
C GLN A 35 17.43 -4.91 -0.05
N LEU A 36 16.68 -5.83 0.58
CA LEU A 36 17.17 -7.19 0.82
C LEU A 36 17.36 -7.98 -0.48
N LYS A 37 16.46 -7.82 -1.46
CA LYS A 37 16.57 -8.45 -2.78
C LYS A 37 17.77 -7.91 -3.56
N GLU A 38 17.96 -6.60 -3.55
CA GLU A 38 19.11 -5.93 -4.17
C GLU A 38 20.43 -6.45 -3.57
N HIS A 39 20.53 -6.53 -2.24
CA HIS A 39 21.70 -7.09 -1.58
C HIS A 39 21.94 -8.57 -1.93
N GLN A 40 20.88 -9.38 -2.03
CA GLN A 40 21.01 -10.78 -2.43
C GLN A 40 21.50 -10.92 -3.88
N ALA A 41 21.01 -10.08 -4.79
CA ALA A 41 21.46 -10.04 -6.16
C ALA A 41 22.94 -9.60 -6.26
N GLY A 42 23.35 -8.62 -5.45
CA GLY A 42 24.75 -8.21 -5.34
C GLY A 42 25.66 -9.35 -4.89
N ILE A 43 25.29 -10.05 -3.80
CA ILE A 43 26.06 -11.20 -3.30
C ILE A 43 26.16 -12.32 -4.35
N GLU A 44 25.08 -12.60 -5.08
CA GLU A 44 25.09 -13.60 -6.16
C GLU A 44 26.04 -13.18 -7.30
N SER A 45 26.05 -11.90 -7.67
CA SER A 45 27.01 -11.35 -8.64
C SER A 45 28.45 -11.51 -8.15
N ASP A 46 28.72 -11.16 -6.89
CA ASP A 46 30.06 -11.28 -6.29
C ASP A 46 30.56 -12.73 -6.30
N ILE A 47 29.68 -13.69 -6.01
CA ILE A 47 30.00 -15.12 -6.08
C ILE A 47 30.35 -15.53 -7.52
N GLN A 48 29.59 -15.07 -8.52
CA GLN A 48 29.83 -15.37 -9.93
C GLN A 48 31.14 -14.75 -10.44
N ASP A 49 31.46 -13.53 -9.99
CA ASP A 49 32.71 -12.85 -10.30
C ASP A 49 33.90 -13.59 -9.70
N GLN A 50 33.81 -14.03 -8.43
CA GLN A 50 34.84 -14.86 -7.80
C GLN A 50 35.05 -16.19 -8.54
N HIS A 51 33.97 -16.86 -8.97
CA HIS A 51 34.09 -18.08 -9.77
C HIS A 51 34.76 -17.85 -11.12
N SER A 52 34.48 -16.72 -11.77
CA SER A 52 35.10 -16.36 -13.05
C SER A 52 36.57 -15.99 -12.89
N TYR A 53 36.91 -15.27 -11.81
CA TYR A 53 38.28 -14.96 -11.43
C TYR A 53 39.12 -16.23 -11.19
N ILE A 54 38.62 -17.18 -10.39
CA ILE A 54 39.30 -18.46 -10.14
C ILE A 54 39.51 -19.23 -11.44
N ARG A 55 38.50 -19.31 -12.32
CA ARG A 55 38.64 -19.99 -13.62
C ARG A 55 39.72 -19.35 -14.49
N GLY A 56 39.79 -18.02 -14.53
CA GLY A 56 40.84 -17.30 -15.25
C GLY A 56 42.24 -17.63 -14.74
N LEU A 57 42.42 -17.65 -13.41
CA LEU A 57 43.72 -18.00 -12.79
C LEU A 57 44.16 -19.43 -13.13
N THR A 58 43.23 -20.38 -13.22
CA THR A 58 43.56 -21.79 -13.53
C THR A 58 43.97 -22.03 -14.99
N GLN A 59 43.63 -21.14 -15.93
CA GLN A 59 43.96 -21.29 -17.36
C GLN A 59 45.38 -20.86 -17.73
N VAL A 60 46.03 -20.00 -16.95
CA VAL A 60 47.32 -19.36 -17.29
C VAL A 60 48.54 -20.25 -16.97
N GLY A 61 48.32 -21.51 -16.55
CA GLY A 61 49.38 -22.52 -16.40
C GLY A 61 50.20 -22.42 -15.11
N SER A 62 50.12 -21.33 -14.35
CA SER A 62 50.67 -21.23 -12.98
C SER A 62 49.56 -21.30 -11.94
N LEU A 63 49.37 -22.47 -11.32
CA LEU A 63 48.38 -22.67 -10.27
C LEU A 63 48.91 -22.11 -8.94
N ASN A 64 48.40 -20.96 -8.51
CA ASN A 64 48.66 -20.46 -7.16
C ASN A 64 47.58 -20.98 -6.20
N VAL A 65 47.93 -22.01 -5.43
CA VAL A 65 47.03 -22.71 -4.49
C VAL A 65 46.55 -21.79 -3.36
N ASP A 66 47.37 -20.84 -2.92
CA ASP A 66 47.01 -19.91 -1.84
C ASP A 66 45.92 -18.95 -2.30
N LEU A 67 46.02 -18.41 -3.52
CA LEU A 67 44.99 -17.55 -4.13
C LEU A 67 43.66 -18.28 -4.33
N ILE A 68 43.70 -19.54 -4.75
CA ILE A 68 42.49 -20.37 -4.90
C ILE A 68 41.84 -20.61 -3.54
N THR A 69 42.65 -20.95 -2.53
CA THR A 69 42.16 -21.20 -1.17
C THR A 69 41.54 -19.95 -0.55
N ALA A 70 42.17 -18.78 -0.73
CA ALA A 70 41.63 -17.50 -0.27
C ALA A 70 40.29 -17.18 -0.95
N SER A 71 40.21 -17.34 -2.27
CA SER A 71 38.98 -17.08 -3.04
C SER A 71 37.85 -18.05 -2.66
N GLN A 72 38.16 -19.32 -2.36
CA GLN A 72 37.16 -20.27 -1.87
C GLN A 72 36.62 -19.89 -0.48
N ARG A 73 37.47 -19.39 0.43
CA ARG A 73 37.01 -18.89 1.74
C ARG A 73 36.08 -17.70 1.57
N GLU A 74 36.40 -16.80 0.65
CA GLU A 74 35.54 -15.65 0.33
C GLU A 74 34.16 -16.11 -0.17
N VAL A 75 34.12 -17.05 -1.12
CA VAL A 75 32.85 -17.62 -1.61
C VAL A 75 32.05 -18.28 -0.48
N MET A 76 32.70 -18.98 0.45
CA MET A 76 32.02 -19.57 1.61
C MET A 76 31.43 -18.49 2.53
N PHE A 77 32.15 -17.40 2.75
CA PHE A 77 31.64 -16.26 3.51
C PHE A 77 30.43 -15.60 2.83
N LEU A 78 30.51 -15.33 1.52
CA LEU A 78 29.41 -14.78 0.74
C LEU A 78 28.16 -15.68 0.76
N LYS A 79 28.34 -17.00 0.67
CA LYS A 79 27.23 -17.96 0.80
C LYS A 79 26.60 -17.94 2.19
N ALA A 80 27.39 -17.85 3.25
CA ALA A 80 26.85 -17.72 4.61
C ALA A 80 26.02 -16.44 4.75
N LEU A 81 26.52 -15.32 4.21
CA LEU A 81 25.80 -14.05 4.19
C LEU A 81 24.50 -14.15 3.37
N GLN A 82 24.51 -14.84 2.21
CA GLN A 82 23.32 -15.08 1.40
C GLN A 82 22.23 -15.82 2.19
N VAL A 83 22.61 -16.87 2.93
CA VAL A 83 21.69 -17.64 3.78
C VAL A 83 21.11 -16.75 4.89
N GLU A 84 21.92 -15.92 5.53
CA GLU A 84 21.46 -14.97 6.54
C GLU A 84 20.40 -14.01 5.97
N LYS A 85 20.67 -13.42 4.80
CA LYS A 85 19.70 -12.53 4.11
C LYS A 85 18.42 -13.26 3.73
N GLN A 86 18.51 -14.52 3.29
CA GLN A 86 17.32 -15.34 3.00
C GLN A 86 16.48 -15.58 4.26
N GLN A 87 17.11 -15.85 5.40
CA GLN A 87 16.40 -16.01 6.68
C GLN A 87 15.72 -14.71 7.11
N LEU A 88 16.38 -13.55 6.93
CA LEU A 88 15.77 -12.25 7.20
C LEU A 88 14.54 -12.01 6.31
N MET A 89 14.62 -12.37 5.02
CA MET A 89 13.50 -12.25 4.10
C MET A 89 12.32 -13.16 4.51
N LEU A 90 12.59 -14.39 4.94
CA LEU A 90 11.57 -15.29 5.47
C LEU A 90 10.89 -14.73 6.72
N LYS A 91 11.65 -14.06 7.61
CA LYS A 91 11.09 -13.36 8.78
C LYS A 91 10.28 -12.12 8.41
N LEU A 92 10.62 -11.44 7.31
CA LEU A 92 9.93 -10.23 6.85
C LEU A 92 8.57 -10.53 6.20
N ARG A 93 8.43 -11.65 5.48
CA ARG A 93 7.20 -12.06 4.80
C ARG A 93 5.92 -12.00 5.66
N PRO A 94 5.86 -12.57 6.88
CA PRO A 94 4.64 -12.48 7.70
C PRO A 94 4.30 -11.03 8.07
N HIS A 95 5.31 -10.17 8.26
CA HIS A 95 5.10 -8.75 8.56
C HIS A 95 4.53 -7.96 7.37
N ILE A 96 4.90 -8.34 6.15
CA ILE A 96 4.29 -7.79 4.91
C ILE A 96 2.84 -8.23 4.82
N GLN A 97 2.57 -9.54 4.97
CA GLN A 97 1.22 -10.09 4.90
C GLN A 97 0.28 -9.46 5.94
N GLN A 98 0.76 -9.30 7.17
CA GLN A 98 -0.02 -8.66 8.24
C GLN A 98 -0.40 -7.22 7.89
N ARG A 99 0.53 -6.44 7.32
CA ARG A 99 0.27 -5.04 6.91
C ARG A 99 -0.63 -4.95 5.70
N GLN A 100 -0.50 -5.87 4.75
CA GLN A 100 -1.42 -5.98 3.62
C GLN A 100 -2.85 -6.26 4.10
N GLN A 101 -3.02 -7.19 5.04
CA GLN A 101 -4.34 -7.47 5.61
C GLN A 101 -4.91 -6.25 6.35
N ALA A 102 -4.10 -5.59 7.19
CA ALA A 102 -4.52 -4.38 7.89
C ALA A 102 -4.95 -3.25 6.92
N LEU A 103 -4.25 -3.10 5.79
CA LEU A 103 -4.62 -2.14 4.76
C LEU A 103 -5.96 -2.51 4.10
N ILE A 104 -6.19 -3.78 3.78
CA ILE A 104 -7.45 -4.26 3.20
C ILE A 104 -8.62 -3.97 4.15
N ASP A 105 -8.45 -4.27 5.44
CA ASP A 105 -9.46 -4.03 6.46
C ASP A 105 -9.78 -2.53 6.59
N ALA A 106 -8.74 -1.68 6.62
CA ALA A 106 -8.89 -0.23 6.67
C ALA A 106 -9.57 0.33 5.40
N ASP A 107 -9.22 -0.18 4.22
CA ASP A 107 -9.87 0.19 2.96
C ASP A 107 -11.36 -0.19 2.95
N HIS A 108 -11.71 -1.36 3.48
CA HIS A 108 -13.09 -1.81 3.59
C HIS A 108 -13.92 -0.90 4.51
N GLU A 109 -13.37 -0.52 5.67
CA GLU A 109 -14.02 0.40 6.60
C GLU A 109 -14.28 1.78 5.97
N VAL A 110 -13.28 2.34 5.28
CA VAL A 110 -13.41 3.64 4.60
C VAL A 110 -14.49 3.56 3.51
N ARG A 111 -14.45 2.53 2.65
CA ARG A 111 -15.46 2.33 1.60
C ARG A 111 -16.88 2.21 2.15
N THR A 112 -17.03 1.52 3.28
CA THR A 112 -18.34 1.37 3.94
C THR A 112 -18.89 2.72 4.40
N LEU A 113 -18.03 3.57 4.99
CA LEU A 113 -18.41 4.91 5.45
C LEU A 113 -18.68 5.87 4.30
N GLU A 114 -17.89 5.81 3.21
CA GLU A 114 -18.12 6.60 2.00
C GLU A 114 -19.46 6.25 1.37
N ARG A 115 -19.78 4.96 1.24
CA ARG A 115 -21.06 4.50 0.72
C ARG A 115 -22.23 4.96 1.59
N LEU A 116 -22.07 4.93 2.91
CA LEU A 116 -23.08 5.44 3.84
C LEU A 116 -23.27 6.96 3.68
N LYS A 117 -22.18 7.72 3.50
CA LYS A 117 -22.22 9.16 3.23
C LYS A 117 -23.00 9.45 1.95
N GLU A 118 -22.71 8.73 0.88
CA GLU A 118 -23.40 8.89 -0.41
C GLU A 118 -24.90 8.61 -0.29
N GLN A 119 -25.28 7.49 0.32
CA GLN A 119 -26.70 7.16 0.55
C GLN A 119 -27.44 8.23 1.35
N LYS A 120 -26.79 8.80 2.38
CA LYS A 120 -27.39 9.88 3.17
C LYS A 120 -27.50 11.19 2.40
N HIS A 121 -26.55 11.46 1.51
CA HIS A 121 -26.58 12.62 0.63
C HIS A 121 -27.72 12.49 -0.39
N GLU A 122 -27.87 11.34 -1.05
CA GLU A 122 -28.99 11.08 -1.96
C GLU A 122 -30.35 11.21 -1.26
N GLN A 123 -30.49 10.71 -0.04
CA GLN A 123 -31.71 10.86 0.77
C GLN A 123 -32.04 12.33 1.05
N HIS A 124 -31.02 13.15 1.36
CA HIS A 124 -31.19 14.57 1.59
C HIS A 124 -31.64 15.30 0.33
N LEU A 125 -31.01 15.02 -0.82
CA LEU A 125 -31.38 15.62 -2.10
C LEU A 125 -32.83 15.30 -2.49
N LYS A 126 -33.25 14.04 -2.32
CA LYS A 126 -34.64 13.63 -2.57
C LYS A 126 -35.63 14.35 -1.66
N TRP A 127 -35.27 14.53 -0.40
CA TRP A 127 -36.12 15.25 0.56
C TRP A 127 -36.21 16.74 0.22
N GLU A 128 -35.10 17.41 -0.11
CA GLU A 128 -35.11 18.82 -0.52
C GLU A 128 -35.94 19.02 -1.79
N ALA A 129 -35.77 18.18 -2.81
CA ALA A 129 -36.58 18.24 -4.03
C ALA A 129 -38.09 18.08 -3.76
N ALA A 130 -38.47 17.19 -2.82
CA ALA A 130 -39.87 17.01 -2.44
C ALA A 130 -40.44 18.23 -1.69
N VAL A 131 -39.64 18.86 -0.83
CA VAL A 131 -40.04 20.09 -0.12
C VAL A 131 -40.19 21.25 -1.10
N GLU A 132 -39.25 21.41 -2.04
CA GLU A 132 -39.31 22.46 -3.07
C GLU A 132 -40.50 22.29 -3.99
N ALA A 133 -40.78 21.06 -4.45
CA ALA A 133 -41.96 20.77 -5.26
C ALA A 133 -43.26 21.17 -4.53
N LYS A 134 -43.39 20.80 -3.25
CA LYS A 134 -44.55 21.15 -2.44
C LYS A 134 -44.71 22.67 -2.28
N GLN A 135 -43.61 23.39 -2.06
CA GLN A 135 -43.63 24.85 -1.98
C GLN A 135 -44.06 25.51 -3.30
N MET A 136 -43.61 24.97 -4.44
CA MET A 136 -44.01 25.45 -5.76
C MET A 136 -45.50 25.23 -6.03
N ASP A 137 -46.03 24.07 -5.62
CA ASP A 137 -47.48 23.77 -5.74
C ASP A 137 -48.32 24.74 -4.88
N GLU A 138 -47.89 25.03 -3.64
CA GLU A 138 -48.56 26.00 -2.76
C GLU A 138 -48.53 27.43 -3.34
N ILE A 139 -47.42 27.85 -3.94
CA ILE A 139 -47.30 29.15 -4.62
C ILE A 139 -48.21 29.19 -5.86
N ALA A 140 -48.27 28.11 -6.65
CA ALA A 140 -49.13 28.05 -7.83
C ALA A 140 -50.62 28.16 -7.46
N LEU A 141 -51.06 27.45 -6.42
CA LEU A 141 -52.44 27.50 -5.93
C LEU A 141 -52.81 28.89 -5.39
N SER A 142 -51.95 29.51 -4.59
CA SER A 142 -52.19 30.86 -4.06
C SER A 142 -52.16 31.94 -5.14
N GLY A 143 -51.29 31.80 -6.15
CA GLY A 143 -51.25 32.68 -7.32
C GLY A 143 -52.47 32.55 -8.23
N PHE A 144 -53.02 31.34 -8.38
CA PHE A 144 -54.25 31.11 -9.15
C PHE A 144 -55.47 31.75 -8.46
N MET A 145 -55.61 31.57 -7.14
CA MET A 145 -56.71 32.18 -6.38
C MET A 145 -56.68 33.72 -6.42
N ARG A 146 -55.52 34.34 -6.57
CA ARG A 146 -55.37 35.80 -6.62
C ARG A 146 -55.66 36.43 -8.00
N LYS A 147 -55.74 35.63 -9.06
CA LYS A 147 -56.02 36.06 -10.44
C LYS A 147 -57.47 35.81 -10.88
N GLY A 148 -58.27 35.18 -10.03
CA GLY A 148 -59.67 34.83 -10.27
C GLY A 148 -60.71 35.82 -9.71
N ASP A 149 -60.26 36.88 -9.03
CA ASP A 149 -61.03 38.09 -8.69
C ASP A 149 -60.72 39.22 -9.70
#